data_AF-A0A533RTK1-F1
#
_entry.id   AF-A0A533RTK1-F1
#
_cell.length_a   1.000
_cell.length_b   1.000
_cell.length_c   1.000
_cell.angle_alpha   90.00
_cell.angle_beta   90.00
_cell.angle_gamma   90.00
#
_symmetry.space_group_name_H-M   'P 1'
#
loop_
_entity.id
_entity.type
_entity.pdbx_description
1 polymer ?
#
loop_
_entity_poly.entity_id
_entity_poly.type
_entity_poly.pdbx_seq_one_letter_code
_entity_poly.pdbx_strand_id
1 'polypeptide(L)'
;ELSNNDFYAQLEKDKVSNVKIQTEDQITHITGKLKDGTDFRTTGSVQENNDLAKGLRDKGIKLEFVPAPKAPWWTNLFFNFLPILLLIGLIFFMLNQTQGGGSRVMSFGKSRARLHTDDKKRVTFEDVAGADEVKEELEEVVEFLKHPKKFNELGAKIPKGVLLFGPPGTGKTLLARAVAGEAGVPFFSISGSDFVEMFVGVGASRVRDLFEQAKKNAPCIVFIDEIDAVGRQRGAGLGGGHDEREQTLNQLLVEMDGFAPNEGIIIIAATNRPDILDPALLRPGRFDRQIVVDVPDITGRKEILQVHIKGKPLADDVDLKVLARRTPGFTGADLANMVNEAALLSARFNRKKIGMHELEDAIERVIAGPEKKSKVISEKEKKLVSYHEAGHA
;
A
#
# COMPACT_ATOMS: atom_id res chain seq x y z
N GLU A 1 -50.84 -16.73 44.01
CA GLU A 1 -49.68 -16.61 44.92
C GLU A 1 -50.13 -15.83 46.14
N LEU A 2 -49.70 -16.26 47.33
CA LEU A 2 -50.06 -15.64 48.60
C LEU A 2 -48.87 -14.84 49.13
N SER A 3 -49.10 -13.63 49.65
CA SER A 3 -48.06 -12.85 50.31
C SER A 3 -47.59 -13.58 51.58
N ASN A 4 -46.33 -13.39 51.98
CA ASN A 4 -45.76 -14.08 53.14
C ASN A 4 -46.59 -13.81 54.42
N ASN A 5 -47.04 -12.56 54.61
CA ASN A 5 -47.87 -12.16 55.75
C ASN A 5 -49.27 -12.78 55.73
N ASP A 6 -49.91 -12.90 54.56
CA ASP A 6 -51.22 -13.53 54.43
C ASP A 6 -51.16 -15.04 54.70
N PHE A 7 -50.04 -15.68 54.33
CA PHE A 7 -49.79 -17.08 54.65
C PHE A 7 -49.71 -17.33 56.16
N TYR A 8 -48.95 -16.51 56.90
CA TYR A 8 -48.90 -16.61 58.37
C TYR A 8 -50.27 -16.36 59.03
N ALA A 9 -51.05 -15.41 58.54
CA ALA A 9 -52.40 -15.14 59.06
C ALA A 9 -53.38 -16.32 58.85
N GLN A 10 -53.23 -17.06 57.74
CA GLN A 10 -54.03 -18.26 57.48
C GLN A 10 -53.53 -19.49 58.25
N LEU A 11 -52.23 -19.54 58.55
CA LEU A 11 -51.62 -20.53 59.42
C LEU A 11 -52.11 -20.39 60.86
N GLU A 12 -52.19 -19.17 61.40
CA GLU A 12 -52.76 -18.91 62.73
C GLU A 12 -54.23 -19.33 62.83
N LYS A 13 -55.02 -19.06 61.79
CA LYS A 13 -56.45 -19.42 61.68
C LYS A 13 -56.73 -20.92 61.41
N ASP A 14 -55.70 -21.76 61.42
CA ASP A 14 -55.79 -23.22 61.32
C ASP A 14 -56.37 -23.76 59.99
N LYS A 15 -56.20 -23.01 58.90
CA LYS A 15 -56.78 -23.34 57.58
C LYS A 15 -55.82 -24.09 56.63
N VAL A 16 -54.59 -24.36 57.05
CA VAL A 16 -53.57 -25.03 56.22
C VAL A 16 -53.59 -26.54 56.45
N SER A 17 -53.54 -27.35 55.39
CA SER A 17 -53.63 -28.82 55.48
C SER A 17 -52.30 -29.53 55.21
N ASN A 18 -51.52 -29.06 54.24
CA ASN A 18 -50.21 -29.64 53.91
C ASN A 18 -49.26 -28.57 53.39
N VAL A 19 -47.98 -28.67 53.75
CA VAL A 19 -46.94 -27.72 53.36
C VAL A 19 -45.70 -28.47 52.88
N LYS A 20 -45.27 -28.16 51.66
CA LYS A 20 -44.03 -28.59 51.04
C LYS A 20 -43.06 -27.42 50.97
N ILE A 21 -41.86 -27.65 51.46
CA ILE A 21 -40.80 -26.64 51.52
C ILE A 21 -39.68 -27.06 50.58
N GLN A 22 -39.37 -26.20 49.60
CA GLN A 22 -38.25 -26.35 48.68
C GLN A 22 -37.31 -25.16 48.86
N THR A 23 -36.04 -25.43 49.16
CA THR A 23 -35.02 -24.38 49.34
C THR A 23 -34.05 -24.45 48.19
N GLU A 24 -33.90 -23.34 47.47
CA GLU A 24 -32.96 -23.18 46.35
C GLU A 24 -32.18 -21.88 46.59
N ASP A 25 -30.85 -21.97 46.69
CA ASP A 25 -29.89 -20.86 46.70
C ASP A 25 -30.32 -19.60 47.49
N GLN A 26 -30.76 -19.78 48.74
CA GLN A 26 -31.19 -18.76 49.74
C GLN A 26 -32.67 -18.31 49.70
N ILE A 27 -33.47 -18.79 48.74
CA ILE A 27 -34.91 -18.52 48.68
C ILE A 27 -35.68 -19.80 48.97
N THR A 28 -36.67 -19.74 49.85
CA THR A 28 -37.53 -20.88 50.17
C THR A 28 -38.87 -20.72 49.49
N HIS A 29 -39.17 -21.64 48.57
CA HIS A 29 -40.49 -21.80 47.98
C HIS A 29 -41.35 -22.70 48.87
N ILE A 30 -42.41 -22.12 49.44
CA ILE A 30 -43.38 -22.81 50.28
C ILE A 30 -44.63 -23.02 49.44
N THR A 31 -44.99 -24.28 49.22
CA THR A 31 -46.15 -24.66 48.43
C THR A 31 -47.04 -25.60 49.22
N GLY A 32 -48.35 -25.48 49.14
CA GLY A 32 -49.23 -26.27 50.00
C GLY A 32 -50.70 -26.19 49.61
N LYS A 33 -51.52 -26.89 50.38
CA LYS A 33 -52.98 -26.88 50.24
C LYS A 33 -53.64 -26.32 51.49
N LEU A 34 -54.69 -25.53 51.31
CA LEU A 34 -55.61 -25.13 52.38
C LEU A 34 -56.65 -26.25 52.62
N LYS A 35 -57.34 -26.23 53.77
CA LYS A 35 -58.38 -27.20 54.14
C LYS A 35 -59.62 -27.11 53.21
N ASP A 36 -59.76 -26.01 52.46
CA ASP A 36 -60.80 -25.82 51.43
C ASP A 36 -60.43 -26.42 50.05
N GLY A 37 -59.23 -27.00 49.92
CA GLY A 37 -58.75 -27.65 48.70
C GLY A 37 -57.96 -26.76 47.74
N THR A 38 -57.81 -25.46 48.03
CA THR A 38 -57.04 -24.54 47.16
C THR A 38 -55.52 -24.69 47.35
N ASP A 39 -54.79 -24.63 46.23
CA ASP A 39 -53.33 -24.66 46.20
C ASP A 39 -52.75 -23.25 46.39
N PHE A 40 -51.76 -23.11 47.28
CA PHE A 40 -51.01 -21.86 47.46
C PHE A 40 -49.52 -22.04 47.19
N ARG A 41 -48.90 -20.93 46.77
CA ARG A 41 -47.46 -20.77 46.62
C ARG A 41 -47.05 -19.44 47.24
N THR A 42 -46.03 -19.45 48.08
CA THR A 42 -45.43 -18.27 48.69
C THR A 42 -43.91 -18.44 48.77
N THR A 43 -43.19 -17.34 48.96
CA THR A 43 -41.73 -17.30 49.09
C THR A 43 -41.35 -16.69 50.42
N GLY A 44 -40.39 -17.30 51.11
CA GLY A 44 -39.91 -16.87 52.41
C GLY A 44 -38.38 -16.96 52.51
N SER A 45 -37.82 -16.31 53.53
CA SER A 45 -36.38 -16.33 53.79
C SER A 45 -36.00 -17.50 54.69
N VAL A 46 -34.75 -17.98 54.56
CA VAL A 46 -34.24 -19.14 55.32
C VAL A 46 -34.26 -18.92 56.84
N GLN A 47 -34.18 -17.67 57.31
CA GLN A 47 -34.24 -17.32 58.74
C GLN A 47 -35.64 -17.54 59.33
N GLU A 48 -36.69 -17.22 58.57
CA GLU A 48 -38.09 -17.34 58.98
C GLU A 48 -38.56 -18.81 59.03
N ASN A 49 -37.90 -19.71 58.30
CA ASN A 49 -38.24 -21.13 58.25
C ASN A 49 -38.10 -21.87 59.59
N ASN A 50 -37.17 -21.47 60.48
CA ASN A 50 -36.97 -22.17 61.75
C ASN A 50 -38.13 -21.96 62.73
N ASP A 51 -38.74 -20.78 62.72
CA ASP A 51 -39.93 -20.48 63.53
C ASP A 51 -41.21 -21.03 62.87
N LEU A 52 -41.26 -21.03 61.54
CA LEU A 52 -42.34 -21.63 60.74
C LEU A 52 -42.41 -23.15 60.91
N ALA A 53 -41.26 -23.84 60.93
CA ALA A 53 -41.17 -25.27 61.17
C ALA A 53 -41.57 -25.67 62.60
N LYS A 54 -41.36 -24.81 63.61
CA LYS A 54 -41.85 -25.00 64.98
C LYS A 54 -43.37 -24.83 65.06
N GLY A 55 -43.92 -23.75 64.51
CA GLY A 55 -45.37 -23.49 64.53
C GLY A 55 -46.20 -24.51 63.74
N LEU A 56 -45.64 -25.09 62.67
CA LEU A 56 -46.28 -26.17 61.91
C LEU A 56 -46.25 -27.53 62.63
N ARG A 57 -45.23 -27.79 63.46
CA ARG A 57 -45.15 -29.00 64.30
C ARG A 57 -46.13 -28.96 65.48
N ASP A 58 -46.28 -27.81 66.13
CA ASP A 58 -47.22 -27.64 67.26
C ASP A 58 -48.69 -27.83 66.85
N LYS A 59 -49.00 -27.62 65.56
CA LYS A 59 -50.33 -27.83 64.96
C LYS A 59 -50.50 -29.18 64.26
N GLY A 60 -49.50 -30.08 64.32
CA GLY A 60 -49.59 -31.44 63.78
C GLY A 60 -49.67 -31.54 62.25
N ILE A 61 -49.23 -30.52 61.51
CA ILE A 61 -49.29 -30.49 60.04
C ILE A 61 -48.10 -31.26 59.46
N LYS A 62 -48.36 -32.15 58.48
CA LYS A 62 -47.30 -32.94 57.81
C LYS A 62 -46.41 -32.01 56.98
N LEU A 63 -45.10 -32.09 57.22
CA LEU A 63 -44.07 -31.33 56.51
C LEU A 63 -43.25 -32.28 55.63
N GLU A 64 -43.15 -31.96 54.34
CA GLU A 64 -42.35 -32.73 53.38
C GLU A 64 -41.28 -31.82 52.74
N PHE A 65 -40.01 -32.14 52.97
CA PHE A 65 -38.87 -31.43 52.38
C PHE A 65 -38.48 -32.11 51.06
N VAL A 66 -38.51 -31.37 49.96
CA VAL A 66 -38.12 -31.89 48.65
C VAL A 66 -36.86 -31.16 48.17
N PRO A 67 -35.74 -31.85 47.87
CA PRO A 67 -34.55 -31.20 47.33
C PRO A 67 -34.79 -30.71 45.90
N ALA A 68 -34.18 -29.58 45.52
CA ALA A 68 -34.27 -29.02 44.18
C ALA A 68 -33.69 -29.99 43.12
N PRO A 69 -34.30 -30.07 41.92
CA PRO A 69 -33.81 -30.95 40.86
C PRO A 69 -32.44 -30.48 40.37
N LYS A 70 -31.40 -31.27 40.65
CA LYS A 70 -30.05 -31.00 40.14
C LYS A 70 -30.03 -31.21 38.62
N ALA A 71 -29.47 -30.25 37.90
CA ALA A 71 -29.29 -30.37 36.46
C ALA A 71 -28.52 -31.67 36.12
N PRO A 72 -28.91 -32.39 35.05
CA PRO A 72 -28.22 -33.61 34.64
C PRO A 72 -26.73 -33.37 34.40
N TRP A 73 -25.87 -34.27 34.85
CA TRP A 73 -24.40 -34.15 34.74
C TRP A 73 -23.88 -33.85 33.31
N TRP A 74 -24.63 -34.23 32.27
CA TRP A 74 -24.26 -34.03 30.87
C TRP A 74 -24.40 -32.57 30.40
N THR A 75 -25.20 -31.73 31.06
CA THR A 75 -25.33 -30.32 30.69
C THR A 75 -24.02 -29.57 30.96
N ASN A 76 -23.40 -29.83 32.12
CA ASN A 76 -22.08 -29.28 32.45
C ASN A 76 -20.97 -29.81 31.54
N LEU A 77 -21.09 -31.06 31.07
CA LEU A 77 -20.15 -31.63 30.10
C LEU A 77 -20.26 -30.87 28.77
N PHE A 78 -21.47 -30.69 28.25
CA PHE A 78 -21.68 -30.01 26.97
C PHE A 78 -21.13 -28.58 26.95
N PHE A 79 -21.43 -27.77 27.97
CA PHE A 79 -20.97 -26.38 28.01
C PHE A 79 -19.46 -26.21 28.21
N ASN A 80 -18.79 -27.15 28.88
CA ASN A 80 -17.33 -27.10 29.06
C ASN A 80 -16.55 -27.61 27.85
N PHE A 81 -17.08 -28.58 27.09
CA PHE A 81 -16.40 -29.16 25.94
C PHE A 81 -16.75 -28.49 24.59
N LEU A 82 -17.88 -27.78 24.50
CA LEU A 82 -18.28 -27.04 23.30
C LEU A 82 -17.21 -26.02 22.81
N PRO A 83 -16.56 -25.21 23.69
CA PRO A 83 -15.52 -24.29 23.26
C PRO A 83 -14.28 -25.00 22.71
N ILE A 84 -13.91 -26.13 23.30
CA ILE A 84 -12.75 -26.94 22.88
C ILE A 84 -13.02 -27.59 21.53
N LEU A 85 -14.23 -28.14 21.32
CA LEU A 85 -14.63 -28.74 20.05
C LEU A 85 -14.72 -27.71 18.93
N LEU A 86 -15.23 -26.50 19.21
CA LEU A 86 -15.22 -25.39 18.26
C LEU A 86 -13.80 -24.97 17.89
N LEU A 87 -12.89 -24.90 18.86
CA LEU A 87 -11.49 -24.58 18.61
C LEU A 87 -10.79 -25.63 17.76
N ILE A 88 -11.01 -26.92 18.05
CA ILE A 88 -10.46 -28.04 17.27
C ILE A 88 -11.03 -28.01 15.84
N GLY A 89 -12.34 -27.78 15.69
CA GLY A 89 -12.98 -27.65 14.38
C GLY A 89 -12.44 -26.47 13.57
N LEU A 90 -12.18 -25.34 14.21
CA LEU A 90 -11.61 -24.15 13.57
C LEU A 90 -10.14 -24.36 13.17
N ILE A 91 -9.35 -25.05 14.01
CA ILE A 91 -7.97 -25.44 13.67
C ILE A 91 -7.97 -26.41 12.49
N PHE A 92 -8.87 -27.39 12.48
CA PHE A 92 -8.98 -28.35 11.37
C PHE A 92 -9.44 -27.67 10.06
N PHE A 93 -10.38 -26.72 10.16
CA PHE A 93 -10.81 -25.88 9.03
C PHE A 93 -9.66 -25.02 8.47
N MET A 94 -8.86 -24.39 9.34
CA MET A 94 -7.67 -23.64 8.92
C MET A 94 -6.61 -24.56 8.29
N LEU A 95 -6.35 -25.73 8.86
CA LEU A 95 -5.38 -26.68 8.32
C LEU A 95 -5.79 -27.18 6.93
N ASN A 96 -7.07 -27.49 6.72
CA ASN A 96 -7.60 -27.83 5.40
C ASN A 96 -7.54 -26.66 4.40
N GLN A 97 -7.59 -25.41 4.87
CA GLN A 97 -7.41 -24.23 4.01
C GLN A 97 -5.94 -23.97 3.66
N THR A 98 -4.99 -24.40 4.51
CA THR A 98 -3.54 -24.25 4.26
C THR A 98 -2.96 -25.26 3.28
N GLN A 99 -3.58 -26.43 3.09
CA GLN A 99 -3.09 -27.44 2.13
C GLN A 99 -3.26 -27.04 0.65
N GLY A 100 -4.03 -25.98 0.36
CA GLY A 100 -4.11 -25.32 -0.95
C GLY A 100 -3.43 -23.94 -1.00
N GLY A 101 -2.69 -23.53 0.05
CA GLY A 101 -2.32 -22.12 0.29
C GLY A 101 -0.89 -21.86 0.76
N GLY A 102 0.01 -22.84 0.75
CA GLY A 102 1.42 -22.70 1.16
C GLY A 102 2.25 -21.67 0.36
N SER A 103 1.69 -21.15 -0.74
CA SER A 103 2.32 -20.11 -1.57
C SER A 103 2.32 -18.72 -0.92
N ARG A 104 1.36 -18.38 -0.04
CA ARG A 104 1.22 -17.00 0.46
C ARG A 104 2.24 -16.60 1.52
N VAL A 105 2.62 -17.48 2.43
CA VAL A 105 3.58 -17.14 3.50
C VAL A 105 5.02 -17.11 2.95
N MET A 106 5.34 -17.98 1.98
CA MET A 106 6.66 -18.01 1.31
C MET A 106 6.82 -16.96 0.20
N SER A 107 5.74 -16.27 -0.22
CA SER A 107 5.82 -15.22 -1.24
C SER A 107 6.07 -13.81 -0.70
N PHE A 108 6.02 -13.59 0.63
CA PHE A 108 6.26 -12.27 1.22
C PHE A 108 7.69 -11.73 0.97
N GLY A 109 8.68 -12.63 0.89
CA GLY A 109 10.09 -12.29 0.68
C GLY A 109 10.55 -12.24 -0.79
N LYS A 110 9.68 -12.61 -1.75
CA LYS A 110 10.03 -12.58 -3.18
C LYS A 110 9.95 -11.15 -3.73
N SER A 111 10.91 -10.80 -4.57
CA SER A 111 10.93 -9.56 -5.32
C SER A 111 9.72 -9.47 -6.24
N ARG A 112 9.06 -8.31 -6.23
CA ARG A 112 7.96 -7.97 -7.17
C ARG A 112 8.48 -7.38 -8.47
N ALA A 113 9.80 -7.40 -8.70
CA ALA A 113 10.40 -6.83 -9.89
C ALA A 113 9.75 -7.42 -11.15
N ARG A 114 9.27 -6.52 -12.00
CA ARG A 114 8.62 -6.92 -13.25
C ARG A 114 9.70 -7.21 -14.27
N LEU A 115 9.97 -8.49 -14.51
CA LEU A 115 10.80 -8.93 -15.61
C LEU A 115 10.08 -8.59 -16.92
N HIS A 116 10.58 -7.59 -17.65
CA HIS A 116 10.06 -7.26 -18.97
C HIS A 116 10.77 -8.15 -19.99
N THR A 117 10.23 -9.35 -20.21
CA THR A 117 10.58 -10.20 -21.35
C THR A 117 9.82 -9.71 -22.57
N ASP A 118 10.41 -8.72 -23.22
CA ASP A 118 10.64 -8.67 -24.67
C ASP A 118 9.53 -9.02 -25.69
N ASP A 119 8.25 -8.75 -25.42
CA ASP A 119 7.18 -9.00 -26.41
C ASP A 119 6.27 -7.80 -26.72
N LYS A 120 6.50 -6.62 -26.12
CA LYS A 120 5.70 -5.42 -26.38
C LYS A 120 6.60 -4.19 -26.55
N LYS A 121 6.94 -3.89 -27.81
CA LYS A 121 7.70 -2.72 -28.28
C LYS A 121 8.92 -2.38 -27.42
N ARG A 122 10.09 -2.88 -27.84
CA ARG A 122 11.39 -2.43 -27.34
C ARG A 122 11.48 -0.91 -27.51
N VAL A 123 11.73 -0.20 -26.41
CA VAL A 123 12.05 1.23 -26.42
C VAL A 123 13.54 1.34 -26.71
N THR A 124 13.94 2.18 -27.65
CA THR A 124 15.35 2.40 -28.04
C THR A 124 15.74 3.86 -27.88
N PHE A 125 16.99 4.24 -28.19
CA PHE A 125 17.40 5.66 -28.11
C PHE A 125 16.67 6.55 -29.12
N GLU A 126 16.09 5.98 -30.17
CA GLU A 126 15.23 6.70 -31.13
C GLU A 126 13.92 7.20 -30.49
N ASP A 127 13.43 6.54 -29.45
CA ASP A 127 12.21 6.93 -28.72
C ASP A 127 12.47 7.99 -27.65
N VAL A 128 13.75 8.29 -27.35
CA VAL A 128 14.16 9.33 -26.40
C VAL A 128 14.64 10.54 -27.19
N ALA A 129 14.10 11.72 -26.92
CA ALA A 129 14.46 12.96 -27.61
C ALA A 129 14.98 14.00 -26.62
N GLY A 130 15.83 14.93 -27.09
CA GLY A 130 16.31 16.06 -26.29
C GLY A 130 17.22 15.69 -25.11
N ALA A 131 17.94 14.57 -25.21
CA ALA A 131 18.84 14.07 -24.16
C ALA A 131 20.14 13.53 -24.75
N ASP A 132 20.70 14.19 -25.77
CA ASP A 132 21.78 13.63 -26.58
C ASP A 132 23.09 13.48 -25.81
N GLU A 133 23.43 14.43 -24.94
CA GLU A 133 24.59 14.33 -24.04
C GLU A 133 24.47 13.11 -23.10
N VAL A 134 23.26 12.89 -22.57
CA VAL A 134 22.97 11.75 -21.68
C VAL A 134 23.02 10.42 -22.44
N LYS A 135 22.58 10.40 -23.71
CA LYS A 135 22.66 9.20 -24.56
C LYS A 135 24.11 8.85 -24.88
N GLU A 136 24.96 9.83 -25.19
CA GLU A 136 26.38 9.62 -25.46
C GLU A 136 27.07 8.99 -24.24
N GLU A 137 26.80 9.49 -23.03
CA GLU A 137 27.30 8.88 -21.81
C GLU A 137 26.79 7.43 -21.62
N LEU A 138 25.51 7.19 -21.89
CA LEU A 138 24.93 5.85 -21.75
C LEU A 138 25.31 4.90 -22.88
N GLU A 139 25.86 5.39 -23.99
CA GLU A 139 26.30 4.55 -25.12
C GLU A 139 27.46 3.64 -24.72
N GLU A 140 28.35 4.09 -23.84
CA GLU A 140 29.43 3.26 -23.28
C GLU A 140 28.86 2.05 -22.51
N VAL A 141 27.77 2.26 -21.78
CA VAL A 141 27.07 1.23 -21.01
C VAL A 141 26.45 0.19 -21.96
N VAL A 142 25.86 0.67 -23.07
CA VAL A 142 25.32 -0.19 -24.14
C VAL A 142 26.43 -1.00 -24.80
N GLU A 143 27.55 -0.36 -25.15
CA GLU A 143 28.67 -1.03 -25.83
C GLU A 143 29.26 -2.14 -24.95
N PHE A 144 29.38 -1.90 -23.64
CA PHE A 144 29.83 -2.93 -22.70
C PHE A 144 28.88 -4.13 -22.65
N LEU A 145 27.56 -3.91 -22.58
CA LEU A 145 26.59 -5.00 -22.56
C LEU A 145 26.60 -5.81 -23.86
N LYS A 146 26.84 -5.16 -25.00
CA LYS A 146 26.97 -5.83 -26.32
C LYS A 146 28.30 -6.56 -26.48
N HIS A 147 29.39 -5.97 -26.01
CA HIS A 147 30.76 -6.44 -26.27
C HIS A 147 31.62 -6.51 -24.99
N PRO A 148 31.22 -7.29 -23.97
CA PRO A 148 31.90 -7.28 -22.67
C PRO A 148 33.37 -7.77 -22.74
N LYS A 149 33.69 -8.65 -23.71
CA LYS A 149 35.05 -9.18 -23.91
C LYS A 149 36.07 -8.08 -24.25
N LYS A 150 35.67 -7.11 -25.08
CA LYS A 150 36.52 -5.98 -25.53
C LYS A 150 37.05 -5.18 -24.32
N PHE A 151 36.20 -4.95 -23.33
CA PHE A 151 36.56 -4.19 -22.13
C PHE A 151 37.35 -5.04 -21.12
N ASN A 152 37.00 -6.31 -20.97
CA ASN A 152 37.68 -7.23 -20.07
C ASN A 152 39.13 -7.50 -20.48
N GLU A 153 39.41 -7.62 -21.78
CA GLU A 153 40.77 -7.83 -22.32
C GLU A 153 41.70 -6.64 -22.06
N LEU A 154 41.15 -5.43 -22.03
CA LEU A 154 41.88 -4.20 -21.72
C LEU A 154 42.03 -3.96 -20.20
N GLY A 155 41.40 -4.78 -19.36
CA GLY A 155 41.40 -4.61 -17.90
C GLY A 155 40.63 -3.36 -17.45
N ALA A 156 39.73 -2.83 -18.29
CA ALA A 156 38.91 -1.69 -17.94
C ALA A 156 37.92 -2.06 -16.82
N LYS A 157 37.85 -1.25 -15.78
CA LYS A 157 36.84 -1.41 -14.72
C LYS A 157 35.55 -0.75 -15.18
N ILE A 158 34.52 -1.56 -15.36
CA ILE A 158 33.20 -1.08 -15.75
C ILE A 158 32.46 -0.52 -14.52
N PRO A 159 31.73 0.60 -14.67
CA PRO A 159 30.87 1.10 -13.61
C PRO A 159 29.80 0.06 -13.27
N LYS A 160 29.74 -0.32 -12.00
CA LYS A 160 28.71 -1.25 -11.52
C LYS A 160 27.34 -0.59 -11.43
N GLY A 161 27.32 0.72 -11.19
CA GLY A 161 26.11 1.49 -10.94
C GLY A 161 26.14 2.86 -11.62
N VAL A 162 25.04 3.18 -12.30
CA VAL A 162 24.78 4.50 -12.87
C VAL A 162 23.63 5.14 -12.10
N LEU A 163 23.83 6.35 -11.58
CA LEU A 163 22.78 7.15 -10.95
C LEU A 163 22.32 8.23 -11.93
N LEU A 164 21.06 8.15 -12.36
CA LEU A 164 20.37 9.18 -13.11
C LEU A 164 19.66 10.11 -12.13
N PHE A 165 19.99 11.40 -12.12
CA PHE A 165 19.31 12.36 -11.25
C PHE A 165 18.92 13.62 -11.98
N GLY A 166 17.83 14.23 -11.55
CA GLY A 166 17.29 15.45 -12.15
C GLY A 166 15.80 15.62 -11.86
N PRO A 167 15.17 16.68 -12.36
CA PRO A 167 13.75 16.96 -12.10
C PRO A 167 12.82 15.80 -12.49
N PRO A 168 11.65 15.66 -11.85
CA PRO A 168 10.66 14.66 -12.26
C PRO A 168 10.21 14.92 -13.70
N GLY A 169 9.86 13.87 -14.45
CA GLY A 169 9.33 14.02 -15.80
C GLY A 169 10.36 14.26 -16.92
N THR A 170 11.67 14.24 -16.62
CA THR A 170 12.74 14.36 -17.64
C THR A 170 13.06 13.06 -18.39
N GLY A 171 12.34 11.97 -18.11
CA GLY A 171 12.48 10.72 -18.86
C GLY A 171 13.55 9.75 -18.35
N LYS A 172 14.01 9.86 -17.09
CA LYS A 172 14.98 8.94 -16.46
C LYS A 172 14.62 7.44 -16.63
N THR A 173 13.37 7.07 -16.34
CA THR A 173 12.86 5.70 -16.51
C THR A 173 12.80 5.28 -17.98
N LEU A 174 12.53 6.23 -18.89
CA LEU A 174 12.50 5.97 -20.34
C LEU A 174 13.92 5.74 -20.87
N LEU A 175 14.89 6.56 -20.44
CA LEU A 175 16.31 6.42 -20.76
C LEU A 175 16.84 5.04 -20.33
N ALA A 176 16.60 4.63 -19.08
CA ALA A 176 17.06 3.32 -18.61
C ALA A 176 16.47 2.14 -19.41
N ARG A 177 15.20 2.25 -19.83
CA ARG A 177 14.58 1.27 -20.74
C ARG A 177 15.20 1.28 -22.12
N ALA A 178 15.52 2.47 -22.64
CA ALA A 178 16.17 2.63 -23.94
C ALA A 178 17.55 1.99 -23.96
N VAL A 179 18.36 2.14 -22.89
CA VAL A 179 19.66 1.47 -22.75
C VAL A 179 19.52 -0.05 -22.83
N ALA A 180 18.52 -0.62 -22.14
CA ALA A 180 18.27 -2.07 -22.19
C ALA A 180 17.82 -2.53 -23.58
N GLY A 181 16.95 -1.77 -24.23
CA GLY A 181 16.46 -2.06 -25.58
C GLY A 181 17.56 -1.95 -26.64
N GLU A 182 18.45 -0.97 -26.51
CA GLU A 182 19.62 -0.80 -27.36
C GLU A 182 20.60 -1.95 -27.19
N ALA A 183 20.89 -2.34 -25.94
CA ALA A 183 21.76 -3.45 -25.61
C ALA A 183 21.15 -4.83 -25.93
N GLY A 184 19.82 -4.91 -26.06
CA GLY A 184 19.10 -6.16 -26.30
C GLY A 184 19.14 -7.11 -25.10
N VAL A 185 19.21 -6.57 -23.87
CA VAL A 185 19.32 -7.35 -22.63
C VAL A 185 18.03 -7.27 -21.79
N PRO A 186 17.76 -8.24 -20.90
CA PRO A 186 16.63 -8.18 -19.98
C PRO A 186 16.65 -6.93 -19.09
N PHE A 187 15.48 -6.35 -18.87
CA PHE A 187 15.27 -5.17 -18.02
C PHE A 187 14.43 -5.53 -16.79
N PHE A 188 15.04 -5.47 -15.61
CA PHE A 188 14.38 -5.62 -14.33
C PHE A 188 14.05 -4.24 -13.78
N SER A 189 12.77 -3.97 -13.49
CA SER A 189 12.35 -2.68 -12.94
C SER A 189 11.66 -2.88 -11.60
N ILE A 190 12.11 -2.11 -10.61
CA ILE A 190 11.54 -2.04 -9.26
C ILE A 190 11.51 -0.59 -8.78
N SER A 191 10.51 -0.22 -7.99
CA SER A 191 10.50 1.07 -7.30
C SER A 191 11.21 0.97 -5.96
N GLY A 192 11.98 1.98 -5.59
CA GLY A 192 12.64 2.08 -4.29
C GLY A 192 11.62 2.03 -3.14
N SER A 193 10.42 2.56 -3.37
CA SER A 193 9.30 2.48 -2.43
C SER A 193 8.77 1.05 -2.23
N ASP A 194 8.95 0.12 -3.17
CA ASP A 194 8.54 -1.29 -3.03
C ASP A 194 9.39 -2.05 -1.99
N PHE A 195 10.54 -1.51 -1.62
CA PHE A 195 11.42 -2.08 -0.62
C PHE A 195 11.07 -1.66 0.81
N VAL A 196 10.25 -0.63 0.98
CA VAL A 196 9.86 -0.09 2.30
C VAL A 196 8.52 -0.70 2.71
N GLU A 197 8.54 -1.59 3.69
CA GLU A 197 7.32 -2.21 4.23
C GLU A 197 7.23 -2.13 5.76
N MET A 198 6.03 -2.42 6.29
CA MET A 198 5.76 -2.42 7.75
C MET A 198 6.46 -3.57 8.48
N PHE A 199 6.93 -4.59 7.76
CA PHE A 199 7.55 -5.78 8.34
C PHE A 199 9.07 -5.73 8.19
N VAL A 200 9.76 -5.74 9.33
CA VAL A 200 11.23 -5.72 9.39
C VAL A 200 11.81 -6.92 8.62
N GLY A 201 12.82 -6.66 7.79
CA GLY A 201 13.56 -7.69 7.04
C GLY A 201 12.95 -8.12 5.71
N VAL A 202 11.71 -7.71 5.39
CA VAL A 202 11.10 -8.02 4.09
C VAL A 202 11.82 -7.29 2.95
N GLY A 203 12.16 -6.00 3.14
CA GLY A 203 12.90 -5.22 2.15
C GLY A 203 14.24 -5.86 1.79
N ALA A 204 15.05 -6.23 2.80
CA ALA A 204 16.33 -6.91 2.60
C ALA A 204 16.19 -8.27 1.86
N SER A 205 15.14 -9.06 2.15
CA SER A 205 14.90 -10.30 1.42
C SER A 205 14.59 -10.06 -0.06
N ARG A 206 13.82 -9.02 -0.39
CA ARG A 206 13.50 -8.65 -1.78
C ARG A 206 14.73 -8.19 -2.55
N VAL A 207 15.60 -7.44 -1.89
CA VAL A 207 16.89 -7.02 -2.47
C VAL A 207 17.71 -8.25 -2.87
N ARG A 208 17.86 -9.24 -1.97
CA ARG A 208 18.57 -10.49 -2.29
C ARG A 208 17.96 -11.23 -3.47
N ASP A 209 16.64 -11.45 -3.45
CA ASP A 209 15.94 -12.16 -4.52
C ASP A 209 16.04 -11.43 -5.87
N LEU A 210 15.96 -10.09 -5.88
CA LEU A 210 16.18 -9.28 -7.08
C LEU A 210 17.56 -9.54 -7.68
N PHE A 211 18.60 -9.49 -6.87
CA PHE A 211 19.96 -9.70 -7.35
C PHE A 211 20.27 -11.15 -7.71
N GLU A 212 19.67 -12.13 -7.03
CA GLU A 212 19.75 -13.54 -7.43
C GLU A 212 19.11 -13.77 -8.80
N GLN A 213 17.96 -13.13 -9.06
CA GLN A 213 17.30 -13.19 -10.37
C GLN A 213 18.12 -12.48 -11.45
N ALA A 214 18.72 -11.33 -11.15
CA ALA A 214 19.61 -10.62 -12.07
C ALA A 214 20.83 -11.49 -12.44
N LYS A 215 21.47 -12.14 -11.46
CA LYS A 215 22.59 -13.08 -11.67
C LYS A 215 22.22 -14.24 -12.60
N LYS A 216 21.01 -14.80 -12.45
CA LYS A 216 20.51 -15.89 -13.30
C LYS A 216 20.22 -15.46 -14.75
N ASN A 217 19.97 -14.17 -14.99
CA ASN A 217 19.59 -13.62 -16.29
C ASN A 217 20.67 -12.69 -16.86
N ALA A 218 21.91 -12.76 -16.37
CA ALA A 218 23.01 -11.96 -16.87
C ALA A 218 23.37 -12.34 -18.33
N PRO A 219 23.72 -11.37 -19.20
CA PRO A 219 23.80 -9.93 -18.93
C PRO A 219 22.43 -9.26 -18.85
N CYS A 220 22.23 -8.34 -17.90
CA CYS A 220 20.95 -7.64 -17.72
C CYS A 220 21.12 -6.25 -17.07
N ILE A 221 20.04 -5.46 -17.11
CA ILE A 221 19.96 -4.17 -16.42
C ILE A 221 18.96 -4.27 -15.27
N VAL A 222 19.39 -3.83 -14.09
CA VAL A 222 18.53 -3.66 -12.90
C VAL A 222 18.27 -2.19 -12.69
N PHE A 223 17.03 -1.77 -12.94
CA PHE A 223 16.57 -0.39 -12.75
C PHE A 223 15.81 -0.22 -11.43
N ILE A 224 16.30 0.71 -10.59
CA ILE A 224 15.68 1.09 -9.32
C ILE A 224 15.20 2.54 -9.42
N ASP A 225 13.89 2.75 -9.58
CA ASP A 225 13.31 4.09 -9.54
C ASP A 225 13.20 4.59 -8.09
N GLU A 226 13.07 5.91 -7.86
CA GLU A 226 12.92 6.50 -6.53
C GLU A 226 13.88 5.91 -5.46
N ILE A 227 15.16 5.78 -5.80
CA ILE A 227 16.15 5.17 -4.88
C ILE A 227 16.25 5.92 -3.54
N ASP A 228 15.86 7.21 -3.51
CA ASP A 228 15.79 8.02 -2.30
C ASP A 228 14.76 7.54 -1.27
N ALA A 229 13.84 6.66 -1.63
CA ALA A 229 12.94 6.01 -0.67
C ALA A 229 13.69 5.12 0.33
N VAL A 230 14.73 4.41 -0.12
CA VAL A 230 15.59 3.52 0.69
C VAL A 230 16.96 4.11 0.99
N GLY A 231 17.46 4.98 0.11
CA GLY A 231 18.80 5.54 0.16
C GLY A 231 18.93 6.82 0.95
N ARG A 232 17.92 7.24 1.72
CA ARG A 232 17.95 8.52 2.44
C ARG A 232 18.91 8.51 3.62
N GLN A 233 19.75 9.54 3.72
CA GLN A 233 20.66 9.74 4.85
C GLN A 233 19.87 9.91 6.17
N ARG A 234 20.39 9.32 7.27
CA ARG A 234 19.77 9.34 8.60
C ARG A 234 19.40 10.77 9.04
N GLY A 235 18.20 10.94 9.56
CA GLY A 235 17.83 12.05 10.44
C GLY A 235 17.70 11.55 11.88
N ALA A 236 17.97 12.40 12.87
CA ALA A 236 17.92 12.08 14.30
C ALA A 236 16.48 11.87 14.83
N GLY A 237 15.71 10.97 14.21
CA GLY A 237 14.36 10.60 14.62
C GLY A 237 14.36 9.36 15.50
N LEU A 238 13.92 9.49 16.75
CA LEU A 238 13.59 8.36 17.62
C LEU A 238 12.31 7.68 17.10
N GLY A 239 12.43 6.60 16.33
CA GLY A 239 11.29 5.80 15.89
C GLY A 239 11.70 4.54 15.10
N GLY A 240 11.17 3.38 15.46
CA GLY A 240 11.52 2.05 14.92
C GLY A 240 11.23 1.78 13.44
N GLY A 241 10.79 2.78 12.66
CA GLY A 241 10.72 2.70 11.20
C GLY A 241 12.08 2.90 10.52
N HIS A 242 13.09 3.37 11.26
CA HIS A 242 14.45 3.56 10.74
C HIS A 242 15.20 2.24 10.49
N ASP A 243 14.93 1.22 11.31
CA ASP A 243 15.71 -0.03 11.30
C ASP A 243 15.50 -0.84 10.01
N GLU A 244 14.28 -0.85 9.46
CA GLU A 244 13.93 -1.58 8.24
C GLU A 244 14.57 -0.97 6.99
N ARG A 245 14.52 0.36 6.88
CA ARG A 245 15.15 1.09 5.76
C ARG A 245 16.66 0.94 5.78
N GLU A 246 17.26 1.04 6.97
CA GLU A 246 18.70 0.89 7.13
C GLU A 246 19.16 -0.53 6.82
N GLN A 247 18.43 -1.54 7.28
CA GLN A 247 18.73 -2.94 6.96
C GLN A 247 18.65 -3.18 5.45
N THR A 248 17.64 -2.62 4.80
CA THR A 248 17.43 -2.77 3.36
C THR A 248 18.48 -2.04 2.54
N LEU A 249 18.85 -0.82 2.94
CA LEU A 249 19.97 -0.06 2.36
C LEU A 249 21.28 -0.82 2.49
N ASN A 250 21.62 -1.30 3.69
CA ASN A 250 22.84 -2.06 3.92
C ASN A 250 22.85 -3.35 3.09
N GLN A 251 21.72 -4.03 2.94
CA GLN A 251 21.63 -5.20 2.06
C GLN A 251 21.89 -4.83 0.61
N LEU A 252 21.36 -3.70 0.12
CA LEU A 252 21.64 -3.21 -1.23
C LEU A 252 23.13 -2.95 -1.42
N LEU A 253 23.78 -2.30 -0.45
CA LEU A 253 25.23 -2.05 -0.49
C LEU A 253 26.04 -3.35 -0.52
N VAL A 254 25.67 -4.34 0.28
CA VAL A 254 26.33 -5.66 0.30
C VAL A 254 26.20 -6.37 -1.03
N GLU A 255 25.02 -6.35 -1.65
CA GLU A 255 24.84 -6.95 -2.98
C GLU A 255 25.66 -6.22 -4.04
N MET A 256 25.65 -4.87 -4.06
CA MET A 256 26.46 -4.06 -4.99
C MET A 256 27.96 -4.33 -4.89
N ASP A 257 28.47 -4.42 -3.66
CA ASP A 257 29.88 -4.72 -3.40
C ASP A 257 30.21 -6.18 -3.78
N GLY A 258 29.24 -7.09 -3.67
CA GLY A 258 29.37 -8.53 -3.93
C GLY A 258 29.51 -8.97 -5.39
N PHE A 259 29.27 -8.09 -6.37
CA PHE A 259 29.46 -8.43 -7.80
C PHE A 259 30.93 -8.42 -8.21
N ALA A 260 31.35 -9.39 -9.02
CA ALA A 260 32.56 -9.19 -9.83
C ALA A 260 32.26 -8.18 -10.96
N PRO A 261 33.19 -7.28 -11.31
CA PRO A 261 32.98 -6.27 -12.37
C PRO A 261 32.58 -6.85 -13.74
N ASN A 262 32.85 -8.13 -13.96
CA ASN A 262 32.72 -8.80 -15.26
C ASN A 262 31.47 -9.70 -15.36
N GLU A 263 30.56 -9.66 -14.38
CA GLU A 263 29.33 -10.46 -14.39
C GLU A 263 28.28 -9.97 -15.41
N GLY A 264 28.48 -8.80 -16.04
CA GLY A 264 27.58 -8.27 -17.07
C GLY A 264 26.24 -7.75 -16.53
N ILE A 265 26.20 -7.39 -15.25
CA ILE A 265 25.03 -6.83 -14.57
C ILE A 265 25.30 -5.35 -14.32
N ILE A 266 24.39 -4.48 -14.76
CA ILE A 266 24.49 -3.04 -14.55
C ILE A 266 23.28 -2.55 -13.78
N ILE A 267 23.53 -1.78 -12.72
CA ILE A 267 22.48 -1.20 -11.89
C ILE A 267 22.28 0.24 -12.32
N ILE A 268 21.07 0.62 -12.72
CA ILE A 268 20.70 2.00 -13.01
C ILE A 268 19.71 2.45 -11.95
N ALA A 269 20.03 3.49 -11.19
CA ALA A 269 19.11 4.07 -10.22
C ALA A 269 18.64 5.45 -10.69
N ALA A 270 17.39 5.81 -10.36
CA ALA A 270 16.85 7.14 -10.62
C ALA A 270 16.44 7.83 -9.32
N THR A 271 16.73 9.12 -9.20
CA THR A 271 16.21 9.97 -8.12
C THR A 271 15.86 11.38 -8.61
N ASN A 272 14.93 12.03 -7.92
CA ASN A 272 14.66 13.46 -8.08
C ASN A 272 15.38 14.29 -7.00
N ARG A 273 16.00 13.64 -6.01
CA ARG A 273 16.54 14.27 -4.80
C ARG A 273 17.92 13.71 -4.45
N PRO A 274 18.95 14.01 -5.26
CA PRO A 274 20.31 13.52 -4.99
C PRO A 274 20.88 14.07 -3.66
N ASP A 275 20.38 15.22 -3.19
CA ASP A 275 20.80 15.92 -1.98
C ASP A 275 20.56 15.16 -0.68
N ILE A 276 19.56 14.27 -0.65
CA ILE A 276 19.21 13.49 0.55
C ILE A 276 19.77 12.07 0.55
N LEU A 277 20.49 11.68 -0.50
CA LEU A 277 21.03 10.33 -0.62
C LEU A 277 22.19 10.10 0.35
N ASP A 278 22.29 8.89 0.89
CA ASP A 278 23.41 8.46 1.70
C ASP A 278 24.69 8.47 0.86
N PRO A 279 25.74 9.22 1.26
CA PRO A 279 27.01 9.27 0.54
C PRO A 279 27.67 7.90 0.34
N ALA A 280 27.31 6.89 1.15
CA ALA A 280 27.75 5.52 0.98
C ALA A 280 27.36 4.94 -0.40
N LEU A 281 26.20 5.31 -0.95
CA LEU A 281 25.75 4.85 -2.27
C LEU A 281 26.62 5.40 -3.41
N LEU A 282 27.21 6.58 -3.22
CA LEU A 282 27.98 7.30 -4.23
C LEU A 282 29.49 6.96 -4.21
N ARG A 283 29.91 6.02 -3.35
CA ARG A 283 31.32 5.62 -3.25
C ARG A 283 31.74 4.79 -4.47
N PRO A 284 33.03 4.83 -4.88
CA PRO A 284 33.55 4.01 -5.96
C PRO A 284 33.22 2.53 -5.79
N GLY A 285 32.77 1.88 -6.87
CA GLY A 285 32.29 0.49 -6.86
C GLY A 285 30.80 0.31 -6.56
N ARG A 286 30.05 1.40 -6.36
CA ARG A 286 28.59 1.41 -6.20
C ARG A 286 27.95 2.24 -7.33
N PHE A 287 27.35 3.39 -7.03
CA PHE A 287 26.94 4.37 -8.05
C PHE A 287 28.09 5.32 -8.34
N ASP A 288 29.09 4.81 -9.05
CA ASP A 288 30.31 5.54 -9.41
C ASP A 288 30.11 6.48 -10.60
N ARG A 289 29.17 6.18 -11.50
CA ARG A 289 28.75 7.11 -12.56
C ARG A 289 27.50 7.87 -12.15
N GLN A 290 27.55 9.19 -12.23
CA GLN A 290 26.43 10.07 -11.91
C GLN A 290 26.14 10.94 -13.12
N ILE A 291 24.92 10.81 -13.66
CA ILE A 291 24.51 11.51 -14.88
C ILE A 291 23.33 12.43 -14.54
N VAL A 292 23.50 13.70 -14.87
CA VAL A 292 22.44 14.71 -14.73
C VAL A 292 21.48 14.60 -15.90
N VAL A 293 20.18 14.45 -15.63
CA VAL A 293 19.12 14.46 -16.64
C VAL A 293 18.27 15.71 -16.42
N ASP A 294 18.70 16.81 -17.04
CA ASP A 294 18.10 18.12 -16.86
C ASP A 294 16.87 18.34 -17.76
N VAL A 295 16.21 19.50 -17.58
CA VAL A 295 15.15 19.96 -18.47
C VAL A 295 15.68 20.18 -19.90
N PRO A 296 14.91 19.79 -20.93
CA PRO A 296 15.34 19.91 -22.32
C PRO A 296 15.47 21.38 -22.77
N ASP A 297 16.42 21.63 -23.66
CA ASP A 297 16.60 22.91 -24.34
C ASP A 297 15.50 23.16 -25.40
N ILE A 298 15.57 24.27 -26.14
CA ILE A 298 14.57 24.59 -27.17
C ILE A 298 14.55 23.51 -28.26
N THR A 299 15.72 22.98 -28.63
CA THR A 299 15.85 21.95 -29.67
C THR A 299 15.26 20.63 -29.19
N GLY A 300 15.64 20.19 -28.00
CA GLY A 300 15.14 18.99 -27.34
C GLY A 300 13.64 19.03 -27.10
N ARG A 301 13.07 20.17 -26.67
CA ARG A 301 11.62 20.31 -26.55
C ARG A 301 10.89 20.12 -27.88
N LYS A 302 11.44 20.65 -28.97
CA LYS A 302 10.87 20.45 -30.32
C LYS A 302 10.91 18.97 -30.72
N GLU A 303 12.00 18.28 -30.46
CA GLU A 303 12.13 16.85 -30.77
C GLU A 303 11.20 15.98 -29.91
N ILE A 304 11.10 16.27 -28.61
CA ILE A 304 10.16 15.60 -27.71
C ILE A 304 8.72 15.82 -28.18
N LEU A 305 8.37 17.05 -28.61
CA LEU A 305 7.08 17.33 -29.22
C LEU A 305 6.87 16.49 -30.49
N GLN A 306 7.89 16.35 -31.36
CA GLN A 306 7.81 15.50 -32.56
C GLN A 306 7.50 14.02 -32.24
N VAL A 307 8.09 13.49 -31.17
CA VAL A 307 7.80 12.13 -30.69
C VAL A 307 6.34 12.03 -30.23
N HIS A 308 5.86 12.99 -29.44
CA HIS A 308 4.52 12.93 -28.84
C HIS A 308 3.36 13.27 -29.79
N ILE A 309 3.62 13.95 -30.91
CA ILE A 309 2.62 14.17 -31.95
C ILE A 309 2.50 13.00 -32.94
N LYS A 310 3.47 12.07 -32.94
CA LYS A 310 3.50 10.96 -33.90
C LYS A 310 2.21 10.14 -33.81
N GLY A 311 1.47 10.05 -34.93
CA GLY A 311 0.18 9.36 -34.99
C GLY A 311 -1.04 10.19 -34.56
N LYS A 312 -0.88 11.47 -34.20
CA LYS A 312 -1.99 12.38 -33.93
C LYS A 312 -2.36 13.21 -35.17
N PRO A 313 -3.66 13.46 -35.45
CA PRO A 313 -4.08 14.29 -36.57
C PRO A 313 -3.83 15.78 -36.23
N LEU A 314 -2.75 16.36 -36.73
CA LEU A 314 -2.45 17.79 -36.59
C LEU A 314 -3.04 18.60 -37.76
N ALA A 315 -3.38 19.84 -37.49
CA ALA A 315 -3.67 20.84 -38.51
C ALA A 315 -2.36 21.34 -39.16
N ASP A 316 -2.49 21.84 -40.40
CA ASP A 316 -1.34 22.15 -41.25
C ASP A 316 -0.63 23.46 -40.81
N ASP A 317 -1.28 24.24 -39.95
CA ASP A 317 -0.80 25.50 -39.36
C ASP A 317 0.02 25.32 -38.07
N VAL A 318 0.20 24.09 -37.58
CA VAL A 318 0.91 23.83 -36.32
C VAL A 318 2.43 23.99 -36.50
N ASP A 319 3.02 24.96 -35.80
CA ASP A 319 4.48 25.14 -35.73
C ASP A 319 5.06 24.75 -34.37
N LEU A 320 5.74 23.61 -34.33
CA LEU A 320 6.41 23.09 -33.12
C LEU A 320 7.54 24.00 -32.64
N LYS A 321 8.18 24.79 -33.51
CA LYS A 321 9.23 25.73 -33.09
C LYS A 321 8.65 26.84 -32.22
N VAL A 322 7.44 27.31 -32.54
CA VAL A 322 6.75 28.32 -31.72
C VAL A 322 6.38 27.72 -30.37
N LEU A 323 5.83 26.50 -30.35
CA LEU A 323 5.49 25.81 -29.10
C LEU A 323 6.71 25.58 -28.22
N ALA A 324 7.84 25.14 -28.79
CA ALA A 324 9.09 24.94 -28.03
C ALA A 324 9.62 26.24 -27.41
N ARG A 325 9.43 27.39 -28.07
CA ARG A 325 9.78 28.71 -27.51
C ARG A 325 8.82 29.17 -26.41
N ARG A 326 7.53 28.84 -26.53
CA ARG A 326 6.49 29.20 -25.55
C ARG A 326 6.45 28.31 -24.30
N THR A 327 7.31 27.29 -24.23
CA THR A 327 7.30 26.28 -23.16
C THR A 327 8.64 26.20 -22.41
N PRO A 328 9.23 27.34 -21.98
CA PRO A 328 10.48 27.31 -21.22
C PRO A 328 10.30 26.55 -19.89
N GLY A 329 11.28 25.71 -19.56
CA GLY A 329 11.27 24.91 -18.32
C GLY A 329 10.36 23.68 -18.33
N PHE A 330 9.64 23.42 -19.43
CA PHE A 330 8.81 22.22 -19.53
C PHE A 330 9.67 20.96 -19.60
N THR A 331 9.31 19.96 -18.81
CA THR A 331 9.90 18.62 -18.88
C THR A 331 9.27 17.82 -20.03
N GLY A 332 9.86 16.67 -20.37
CA GLY A 332 9.28 15.79 -21.38
C GLY A 332 7.87 15.32 -21.02
N ALA A 333 7.62 15.06 -19.73
CA ALA A 333 6.28 14.73 -19.23
C ALA A 333 5.29 15.89 -19.39
N ASP A 334 5.71 17.14 -19.15
CA ASP A 334 4.86 18.32 -19.32
C ASP A 334 4.50 18.53 -20.79
N LEU A 335 5.46 18.33 -21.71
CA LEU A 335 5.22 18.37 -23.15
C LEU A 335 4.25 17.28 -23.59
N ALA A 336 4.44 16.04 -23.10
CA ALA A 336 3.52 14.94 -23.38
C ALA A 336 2.10 15.26 -22.89
N ASN A 337 1.98 15.84 -21.69
CA ASN A 337 0.71 16.24 -21.10
C ASN A 337 0.04 17.35 -21.89
N MET A 338 0.77 18.39 -22.29
CA MET A 338 0.27 19.47 -23.15
C MET A 338 -0.31 18.96 -24.46
N VAL A 339 0.41 18.07 -25.17
CA VAL A 339 -0.07 17.48 -26.43
C VAL A 339 -1.29 16.58 -26.20
N ASN A 340 -1.44 15.99 -25.01
CA ASN A 340 -2.63 15.25 -24.63
C ASN A 340 -3.82 16.17 -24.33
N GLU A 341 -3.61 17.24 -23.56
CA GLU A 341 -4.62 18.26 -23.25
C GLU A 341 -5.15 18.93 -24.53
N ALA A 342 -4.27 19.25 -25.48
CA ALA A 342 -4.67 19.80 -26.77
C ALA A 342 -5.58 18.83 -27.57
N ALA A 343 -5.29 17.53 -27.50
CA ALA A 343 -6.13 16.51 -28.13
C ALA A 343 -7.52 16.41 -27.45
N LEU A 344 -7.56 16.45 -26.12
CA LEU A 344 -8.81 16.45 -25.35
C LEU A 344 -9.64 17.71 -25.61
N LEU A 345 -9.00 18.87 -25.71
CA LEU A 345 -9.61 20.13 -26.10
C LEU A 345 -10.23 20.06 -27.50
N SER A 346 -9.46 19.56 -28.46
CA SER A 346 -9.93 19.37 -29.84
C SER A 346 -11.15 18.45 -29.89
N ALA A 347 -11.12 17.34 -29.16
CA ALA A 347 -12.24 16.41 -29.06
C ALA A 347 -13.47 17.05 -28.40
N ARG A 348 -13.28 17.84 -27.33
CA ARG A 348 -14.37 18.56 -26.65
C ARG A 348 -15.09 19.54 -27.57
N PHE A 349 -14.38 20.16 -28.51
CA PHE A 349 -14.94 21.05 -29.52
C PHE A 349 -15.35 20.33 -30.82
N ASN A 350 -15.39 18.99 -30.81
CA ASN A 350 -15.72 18.16 -31.98
C ASN A 350 -14.85 18.45 -33.22
N ARG A 351 -13.58 18.83 -33.02
CA ARG A 351 -12.61 19.03 -34.10
C ARG A 351 -12.00 17.70 -34.52
N LYS A 352 -11.72 17.54 -35.82
CA LYS A 352 -11.10 16.33 -36.39
C LYS A 352 -9.56 16.36 -36.35
N LYS A 353 -8.97 17.55 -36.25
CA LYS A 353 -7.53 17.80 -36.20
C LYS A 353 -7.22 18.69 -35.00
N ILE A 354 -6.04 18.53 -34.42
CA ILE A 354 -5.50 19.36 -33.34
C ILE A 354 -4.88 20.61 -33.96
N GLY A 355 -5.44 21.78 -33.67
CA GLY A 355 -4.97 23.07 -34.17
C GLY A 355 -3.91 23.72 -33.30
N MET A 356 -3.28 24.77 -33.83
CA MET A 356 -2.31 25.57 -33.07
C MET A 356 -2.96 26.21 -31.83
N HIS A 357 -4.19 26.74 -31.97
CA HIS A 357 -4.94 27.32 -30.85
C HIS A 357 -5.15 26.35 -29.70
N GLU A 358 -5.49 25.08 -29.96
CA GLU A 358 -5.65 24.08 -28.90
C GLU A 358 -4.34 23.74 -28.19
N LEU A 359 -3.22 23.75 -28.93
CA LEU A 359 -1.89 23.53 -28.36
C LEU A 359 -1.46 24.71 -27.48
N GLU A 360 -1.77 25.93 -27.89
CA GLU A 360 -1.51 27.14 -27.10
C GLU A 360 -2.36 27.19 -25.82
N ASP A 361 -3.67 26.91 -25.92
CA ASP A 361 -4.56 26.79 -24.76
C ASP A 361 -4.09 25.69 -23.79
N ALA A 362 -3.54 24.59 -24.33
CA ALA A 362 -3.02 23.50 -23.52
C ALA A 362 -1.78 23.92 -22.72
N ILE A 363 -0.91 24.79 -23.26
CA ILE A 363 0.24 25.34 -22.51
C ILE A 363 -0.27 26.06 -21.25
N GLU A 364 -1.25 26.95 -21.41
CA GLU A 364 -1.81 27.71 -20.29
C GLU A 364 -2.42 26.79 -19.24
N ARG A 365 -3.11 25.73 -19.66
CA ARG A 365 -3.68 24.74 -18.73
C ARG A 365 -2.65 23.93 -17.98
N VAL A 366 -1.53 23.57 -18.61
CA VAL A 366 -0.46 22.84 -17.92
C VAL A 366 0.18 23.73 -16.85
N ILE A 367 0.33 25.03 -17.12
CA ILE A 367 0.94 25.98 -16.18
C ILE A 367 -0.02 26.39 -15.06
N ALA A 368 -1.23 26.84 -15.42
CA ALA A 368 -2.16 27.52 -14.51
C ALA A 368 -3.35 26.64 -14.07
N GLY A 369 -3.52 25.47 -14.67
CA GLY A 369 -4.70 24.63 -14.48
C GLY A 369 -5.92 25.10 -15.29
N PRO A 370 -7.07 24.40 -15.16
CA PRO A 370 -8.26 24.72 -15.93
C PRO A 370 -8.89 26.05 -15.49
N GLU A 371 -9.41 26.79 -16.47
CA GLU A 371 -10.10 28.07 -16.26
C GLU A 371 -11.33 27.91 -15.34
N LYS A 372 -11.37 28.65 -14.23
CA LYS A 372 -12.48 28.62 -13.26
C LYS A 372 -13.64 29.53 -13.68
N LYS A 373 -14.44 29.07 -14.65
CA LYS A 373 -15.61 29.83 -15.18
C LYS A 373 -16.74 30.06 -14.16
N SER A 374 -16.81 29.26 -13.11
CA SER A 374 -17.84 29.36 -12.07
C SER A 374 -17.53 30.40 -10.98
N LYS A 375 -16.33 30.98 -10.96
CA LYS A 375 -15.98 32.01 -9.99
C LYS A 375 -16.71 33.30 -10.36
N VAL A 376 -17.74 33.64 -9.59
CA VAL A 376 -18.41 34.95 -9.70
C VAL A 376 -17.45 36.00 -9.13
N ILE A 377 -16.97 36.89 -10.01
CA ILE A 377 -16.08 37.99 -9.66
C ILE A 377 -16.92 39.27 -9.59
N SER A 378 -16.79 40.05 -8.51
CA SER A 378 -17.49 41.33 -8.41
C SER A 378 -16.94 42.36 -9.40
N GLU A 379 -17.76 43.33 -9.85
CA GLU A 379 -17.30 44.38 -10.79
C GLU A 379 -16.09 45.16 -10.26
N LYS A 380 -16.01 45.36 -8.94
CA LYS A 380 -14.87 46.00 -8.28
C LYS A 380 -13.60 45.15 -8.36
N GLU A 381 -13.71 43.85 -8.10
CA GLU A 381 -12.59 42.91 -8.20
C GLU A 381 -12.13 42.76 -9.66
N LYS A 382 -13.07 42.67 -10.61
CA LYS A 382 -12.77 42.62 -12.04
C LYS A 382 -11.99 43.84 -12.50
N LYS A 383 -12.43 45.05 -12.13
CA LYS A 383 -11.72 46.29 -12.44
C LYS A 383 -10.30 46.33 -11.85
N LEU A 384 -10.13 45.86 -10.61
CA LEU A 384 -8.84 45.83 -9.93
C LEU A 384 -7.88 44.83 -10.58
N VAL A 385 -8.35 43.63 -10.92
CA VAL A 385 -7.57 42.62 -11.65
C VAL A 385 -7.20 43.14 -13.04
N SER A 386 -8.12 43.78 -13.77
CA SER A 386 -7.80 44.36 -15.08
C SER A 386 -6.68 45.39 -15.02
N TYR A 387 -6.64 46.27 -14.00
CA TYR A 387 -5.52 47.19 -13.82
C TYR A 387 -4.22 46.48 -13.42
N HIS A 388 -4.31 45.41 -12.63
CA HIS A 388 -3.14 44.63 -12.24
C HIS A 388 -2.50 43.93 -13.45
N GLU A 389 -3.29 43.23 -14.25
CA GLU A 389 -2.82 42.54 -15.46
C GLU A 389 -2.31 43.54 -16.52
N ALA A 390 -2.99 44.69 -16.68
CA ALA A 390 -2.53 45.77 -17.56
C ALA A 390 -1.23 46.43 -17.08
N GLY A 391 -0.83 46.24 -15.81
CA GLY A 391 0.46 46.68 -15.31
C GLY A 391 1.60 45.68 -15.58
N HIS A 392 1.28 44.40 -15.81
CA HIS A 392 2.25 43.36 -16.19
C HIS A 392 2.48 43.27 -17.69
N ALA A 393 1.42 43.51 -18.49
CA ALA A 393 1.46 43.56 -19.96
C ALA A 393 2.19 44.80 -20.47
#